data_AF-A0A317SHT1-F1
#
_entry.id   AF-A0A317SHT1-F1
#
_cell.length_a   1.000
_cell.length_b   1.000
_cell.length_c   1.000
_cell.angle_alpha   90.00
_cell.angle_beta   90.00
_cell.angle_gamma   90.00
#
_symmetry.space_group_name_H-M   'P 1'
#
loop_
_entity.id
_entity.type
_entity.pdbx_description
1 polymer ?
#
loop_
_entity_poly.entity_id
_entity_poly.type
_entity_poly.pdbx_seq_one_letter_code
_entity_poly.pdbx_strand_id
1 'polypeptide(L)'
;MDQWFQKTDQRLQRMDQRLQNLEQQSQKTDQRLQNVEQRLQDIDQRLQNTEQQSQKTDQRLQNVEQRLQDIDQRLQNIEQQSQKTNEQLRNLKQHLQNIEQRMQNTEQRFDNPDQHFEDMNMQLQDMSVQLDDLNQALEAVDCNASARLNNSLASADSRLSPLRTAQNQYVTGFPGTLSCLDRLNTNNVNALLAAYTLPAEGALAERTLRLKKFIGITAARL
;
A
#
# COMPACT_ATOMS: atom_id res chain seq x y z
N MET A 1 -108.45 9.84 99.88
CA MET A 1 -107.35 10.81 99.70
C MET A 1 -106.04 10.06 99.45
N ASP A 2 -105.78 8.98 100.19
CA ASP A 2 -104.51 8.22 100.17
C ASP A 2 -104.17 7.53 98.83
N GLN A 3 -105.16 7.00 98.09
CA GLN A 3 -104.91 6.35 96.79
C GLN A 3 -104.40 7.33 95.71
N TRP A 4 -104.86 8.58 95.74
CA TRP A 4 -104.43 9.61 94.79
C TRP A 4 -102.98 10.05 95.07
N PHE A 5 -102.62 10.18 96.35
CA PHE A 5 -101.25 10.44 96.77
C PHE A 5 -100.32 9.28 96.38
N GLN A 6 -100.70 8.02 96.61
CA GLN A 6 -99.92 6.86 96.17
C GLN A 6 -99.71 6.80 94.66
N LYS A 7 -100.74 7.09 93.85
CA LYS A 7 -100.62 7.11 92.38
C LYS A 7 -99.73 8.25 91.88
N THR A 8 -99.74 9.38 92.58
CA THR A 8 -98.88 10.53 92.28
C THR A 8 -97.43 10.23 92.63
N ASP A 9 -97.18 9.62 93.79
CA ASP A 9 -95.87 9.17 94.24
C ASP A 9 -95.24 8.14 93.28
N GLN A 10 -96.02 7.14 92.85
CA GLN A 10 -95.57 6.17 91.83
C GLN A 10 -95.25 6.81 90.47
N ARG A 11 -95.95 7.89 90.09
CA ARG A 11 -95.63 8.64 88.85
C ARG A 11 -94.35 9.44 89.00
N LEU A 12 -94.12 10.06 90.17
CA LEU A 12 -92.90 10.78 90.49
C LEU A 12 -91.69 9.82 90.47
N GLN A 13 -91.78 8.66 91.14
CA GLN A 13 -90.73 7.64 91.11
C GLN A 13 -90.39 7.17 89.69
N ARG A 14 -91.41 6.96 88.84
CA ARG A 14 -91.18 6.62 87.42
C ARG A 14 -90.55 7.77 86.62
N MET A 15 -90.89 9.01 86.94
CA MET A 15 -90.25 10.17 86.32
C MET A 15 -88.78 10.27 86.73
N ASP A 16 -88.47 10.09 88.02
CA ASP A 16 -87.09 10.10 88.51
C ASP A 16 -86.25 9.00 87.85
N GLN A 17 -86.79 7.79 87.73
CA GLN A 17 -86.12 6.69 87.02
C GLN A 17 -85.86 7.01 85.55
N ARG A 18 -86.82 7.67 84.87
CA ARG A 18 -86.65 8.12 83.47
C ARG A 18 -85.60 9.21 83.34
N LEU A 19 -85.56 10.17 84.27
CA LEU A 19 -84.56 11.22 84.30
C LEU A 19 -83.16 10.65 84.52
N GLN A 20 -82.99 9.72 85.46
CA GLN A 20 -81.73 9.00 85.67
C GLN A 20 -81.27 8.24 84.42
N ASN A 21 -82.20 7.57 83.73
CA ASN A 21 -81.88 6.88 82.48
C ASN A 21 -81.46 7.85 81.36
N LEU A 22 -82.14 9.00 81.24
CA LEU A 22 -81.78 10.04 80.28
C LEU A 22 -80.40 10.63 80.59
N GLU A 23 -80.09 10.87 81.86
CA GLU A 23 -78.79 11.36 82.30
C GLU A 23 -77.67 10.37 81.94
N GLN A 24 -77.87 9.07 82.19
CA GLN A 24 -76.93 8.04 81.76
C GLN A 24 -76.76 7.96 80.23
N GLN A 25 -77.84 8.12 79.47
CA GLN A 25 -77.77 8.16 78.00
C GLN A 25 -77.02 9.42 77.50
N SER A 26 -77.22 10.56 78.17
CA SER A 26 -76.48 11.79 77.88
C SER A 26 -74.98 11.59 78.11
N GLN A 27 -74.59 11.06 79.28
CA GLN A 27 -73.19 10.79 79.60
C GLN A 27 -72.53 9.83 78.59
N LYS A 28 -73.24 8.77 78.16
CA LYS A 28 -72.76 7.87 77.10
C LYS A 28 -72.60 8.58 75.75
N THR A 29 -73.49 9.51 75.43
CA THR A 29 -73.42 10.31 74.20
C THR A 29 -72.22 11.25 74.24
N ASP A 30 -71.99 11.92 75.37
CA ASP A 30 -70.82 12.80 75.56
C ASP A 30 -69.50 12.03 75.42
N GLN A 31 -69.40 10.84 76.02
CA GLN A 31 -68.23 9.97 75.86
C GLN A 31 -67.99 9.55 74.40
N ARG A 32 -69.06 9.27 73.65
CA ARG A 32 -68.96 8.94 72.22
C ARG A 32 -68.51 10.15 71.40
N LEU A 33 -68.99 11.34 71.71
CA LEU A 33 -68.58 12.58 71.04
C LEU A 33 -67.10 12.86 71.29
N GLN A 34 -66.63 12.76 72.53
CA GLN A 34 -65.20 12.90 72.86
C GLN A 34 -64.31 11.91 72.10
N ASN A 35 -64.76 10.65 71.96
CA ASN A 35 -64.02 9.65 71.17
C ASN A 35 -63.98 10.03 69.67
N VAL A 36 -65.11 10.51 69.12
CA VAL A 36 -65.15 10.98 67.73
C VAL A 36 -64.21 12.17 67.52
N GLU A 37 -64.21 13.15 68.43
CA GLU A 37 -63.28 14.29 68.38
C GLU A 37 -61.82 13.84 68.38
N GLN A 38 -61.45 12.90 69.26
CA GLN A 38 -60.09 12.35 69.30
C GLN A 38 -59.72 11.62 68.01
N ARG A 39 -60.65 10.86 67.42
CA ARG A 39 -60.43 10.18 66.13
C ARG A 39 -60.28 11.15 64.97
N LEU A 40 -61.03 12.26 64.98
CA LEU A 40 -60.89 13.31 63.96
C LEU A 40 -59.52 13.98 64.06
N GLN A 41 -59.03 14.27 65.27
CA GLN A 41 -57.68 14.81 65.47
C GLN A 41 -56.59 13.86 64.97
N ASP A 42 -56.71 12.54 65.21
CA ASP A 42 -55.77 11.55 64.67
C ASP A 42 -55.80 11.48 63.14
N ILE A 43 -57.00 11.55 62.53
CA ILE A 43 -57.16 11.61 61.07
C ILE A 43 -56.48 12.86 60.50
N ASP A 44 -56.70 14.03 61.10
CA ASP A 44 -56.07 15.28 60.66
C ASP A 44 -54.54 15.20 60.71
N GLN A 45 -53.99 14.64 61.79
CA GLN A 45 -52.54 14.45 61.90
C GLN A 45 -51.98 13.49 60.84
N ARG A 46 -52.71 12.42 60.54
CA ARG A 46 -52.32 11.45 59.49
C ARG A 46 -52.41 12.06 58.09
N LEU A 47 -53.40 12.91 57.83
CA LEU A 47 -53.52 13.64 56.56
C LEU A 47 -52.36 14.60 56.37
N GLN A 48 -51.99 15.38 57.40
CA GLN A 48 -50.82 16.26 57.35
C GLN A 48 -49.52 15.50 57.07
N ASN A 49 -49.32 14.34 57.73
CA ASN A 49 -48.16 13.50 57.48
C ASN A 49 -48.13 12.95 56.04
N THR A 50 -49.29 12.58 55.51
CA THR A 50 -49.42 12.09 54.13
C THR A 50 -49.10 13.19 53.13
N GLU A 51 -49.58 14.41 53.36
CA GLU A 51 -49.30 15.57 52.53
C GLU A 51 -47.80 15.90 52.50
N GLN A 52 -47.14 15.91 53.66
CA GLN A 52 -45.68 16.11 53.74
C GLN A 52 -44.90 15.04 52.97
N GLN A 53 -45.35 13.78 53.04
CA GLN A 53 -44.70 12.69 52.32
C GLN A 53 -44.91 12.78 50.81
N SER A 54 -46.08 13.26 50.37
CA SER A 54 -46.35 13.55 48.96
C SER A 54 -45.40 14.65 48.45
N GLN A 55 -45.27 15.76 49.17
CA GLN A 55 -44.37 16.85 48.81
C GLN A 55 -42.90 16.41 48.70
N LYS A 56 -42.43 15.56 49.62
CA LYS A 56 -41.08 14.97 49.55
C LYS A 56 -40.92 14.07 48.32
N THR A 57 -41.97 13.34 47.94
CA THR A 57 -41.96 12.48 46.75
C THR A 57 -41.88 13.32 45.49
N ASP A 58 -42.66 14.40 45.39
CA ASP A 58 -42.64 15.33 44.26
C ASP A 58 -41.27 15.98 44.07
N GLN A 59 -40.64 16.44 45.17
CA GLN A 59 -39.27 16.97 45.13
C GLN A 59 -38.25 15.95 44.62
N ARG A 60 -38.38 14.68 45.03
CA ARG A 60 -37.50 13.60 44.54
C ARG A 60 -37.72 13.34 43.06
N LEU A 61 -38.95 13.37 42.58
CA LEU A 61 -39.27 13.20 41.16
C LEU A 61 -38.68 14.34 40.32
N GLN A 62 -38.81 15.59 40.76
CA GLN A 62 -38.18 16.73 40.08
C GLN A 62 -36.65 16.60 39.99
N ASN A 63 -36.00 16.12 41.06
CA ASN A 63 -34.56 15.86 41.03
C ASN A 63 -34.20 14.75 40.03
N VAL A 64 -34.98 13.68 39.97
CA VAL A 64 -34.78 12.60 38.99
C VAL A 64 -34.95 13.13 37.56
N GLU A 65 -35.95 13.94 37.29
CA GLU A 65 -36.16 14.56 35.98
C GLU A 65 -34.96 15.43 35.56
N GLN A 66 -34.46 16.27 36.46
CA GLN A 66 -33.27 17.09 36.19
C GLN A 66 -32.03 16.23 35.90
N ARG A 67 -31.82 15.16 36.67
CA ARG A 67 -30.71 14.22 36.43
C ARG A 67 -30.83 13.49 35.09
N LEU A 68 -32.04 13.17 34.65
CA LEU A 68 -32.27 12.55 33.35
C LEU A 68 -31.94 13.53 32.21
N GLN A 69 -32.34 14.80 32.34
CA GLN A 69 -31.96 15.84 31.38
C GLN A 69 -30.43 16.02 31.28
N ASP A 70 -29.73 16.02 32.41
CA ASP A 70 -28.26 16.09 32.43
C ASP A 70 -27.61 14.87 31.76
N ILE A 71 -28.17 13.67 31.95
CA ILE A 71 -27.71 12.45 31.30
C ILE A 71 -27.91 12.55 29.79
N ASP A 72 -29.07 12.99 29.33
CA ASP A 72 -29.37 13.16 27.90
C ASP A 72 -28.40 14.14 27.24
N GLN A 73 -28.11 15.27 27.89
CA GLN A 73 -27.14 16.24 27.37
C GLN A 73 -25.72 15.65 27.28
N ARG A 74 -25.32 14.85 28.27
CA ARG A 74 -24.02 14.15 28.26
C ARG A 74 -23.95 13.12 27.13
N LEU A 75 -25.03 12.37 26.89
CA LEU A 75 -25.09 11.39 25.80
C LEU A 75 -24.97 12.07 24.43
N GLN A 76 -25.66 13.19 24.22
CA GLN A 76 -25.53 13.98 22.98
C GLN A 76 -24.09 14.48 22.77
N ASN A 77 -23.42 14.94 23.82
CA ASN A 77 -22.02 15.37 23.74
C ASN A 77 -21.08 14.20 23.37
N ILE A 78 -21.29 13.02 23.97
CA ILE A 78 -20.52 11.81 23.64
C ILE A 78 -20.73 11.42 22.18
N GLU A 79 -21.98 11.48 21.68
CA GLU A 79 -22.30 11.18 20.29
C GLU A 79 -21.57 12.12 19.32
N GLN A 80 -21.58 13.43 19.59
CA GLN A 80 -20.85 14.41 18.77
C GLN A 80 -19.33 14.17 18.78
N GLN A 81 -18.75 13.84 19.95
CA GLN A 81 -17.32 13.51 20.04
C GLN A 81 -16.97 12.24 19.26
N SER A 82 -17.84 11.23 19.32
CA SER A 82 -17.70 9.99 18.54
C SER A 82 -17.73 10.27 17.03
N GLN A 83 -18.66 11.11 16.57
CA GLN A 83 -18.74 11.52 15.16
C GLN A 83 -17.46 12.24 14.71
N LYS A 84 -16.97 13.22 15.48
CA LYS A 84 -15.68 13.89 15.21
C LYS A 84 -14.50 12.92 15.12
N THR A 85 -14.45 11.95 16.04
CA THR A 85 -13.38 10.94 16.06
C THR A 85 -13.44 10.06 14.80
N ASN A 86 -14.64 9.66 14.38
CA ASN A 86 -14.84 8.90 13.15
C ASN A 86 -14.42 9.68 11.89
N GLU A 87 -14.69 10.99 11.83
CA GLU A 87 -14.22 11.85 10.74
C GLU A 87 -12.70 11.95 10.71
N GLN A 88 -12.05 12.14 11.87
CA GLN A 88 -10.59 12.16 11.97
C GLN A 88 -9.97 10.83 11.51
N LEU A 89 -10.55 9.69 11.88
CA LEU A 89 -10.10 8.37 11.42
C LEU A 89 -10.25 8.20 9.91
N ARG A 90 -11.34 8.69 9.30
CA ARG A 90 -11.51 8.67 7.83
C ARG A 90 -10.43 9.50 7.13
N ASN A 91 -10.15 10.69 7.65
CA ASN A 91 -9.11 11.58 7.11
C ASN A 91 -7.71 10.95 7.23
N LEU A 92 -7.40 10.34 8.38
CA LEU A 92 -6.15 9.62 8.59
C LEU A 92 -5.98 8.48 7.57
N LYS A 93 -7.05 7.71 7.34
CA LYS A 93 -7.04 6.61 6.35
C LYS A 93 -6.76 7.11 4.94
N GLN A 94 -7.37 8.21 4.52
CA GLN A 94 -7.10 8.83 3.22
C GLN A 94 -5.65 9.33 3.12
N HIS A 95 -5.13 9.93 4.19
CA HIS A 95 -3.74 10.40 4.22
C HIS A 95 -2.74 9.24 4.06
N LEU A 96 -2.97 8.12 4.75
CA LEU A 96 -2.14 6.93 4.63
C LEU A 96 -2.17 6.34 3.21
N GLN A 97 -3.34 6.29 2.56
CA GLN A 97 -3.44 5.86 1.16
C GLN A 97 -2.65 6.77 0.21
N ASN A 98 -2.65 8.09 0.43
CA ASN A 98 -1.85 9.01 -0.36
C ASN A 98 -0.34 8.77 -0.16
N ILE A 99 0.09 8.56 1.09
CA ILE A 99 1.49 8.21 1.39
C ILE A 99 1.90 6.92 0.66
N GLU A 100 1.06 5.89 0.71
CA GLU A 100 1.31 4.62 0.02
C GLU A 100 1.49 4.82 -1.50
N GLN A 101 0.60 5.57 -2.15
CA GLN A 101 0.74 5.91 -3.57
C GLN A 101 2.02 6.69 -3.87
N ARG A 102 2.40 7.64 -2.99
CA ARG A 102 3.64 8.41 -3.16
C ARG A 102 4.88 7.53 -3.01
N MET A 103 4.87 6.56 -2.11
CA MET A 103 5.97 5.60 -1.97
C MET A 103 6.12 4.74 -3.23
N GLN A 104 5.01 4.16 -3.73
CA GLN A 104 5.02 3.38 -4.97
C GLN A 104 5.57 4.19 -6.17
N ASN A 105 5.14 5.44 -6.31
CA ASN A 105 5.66 6.33 -7.36
C ASN A 105 7.15 6.65 -7.17
N THR A 106 7.63 6.68 -5.93
CA THR A 106 9.05 6.92 -5.62
C THR A 106 9.88 5.69 -5.94
N GLU A 107 9.42 4.49 -5.58
CA GLU A 107 10.04 3.21 -5.94
C GLU A 107 10.19 3.08 -7.46
N GLN A 108 9.11 3.31 -8.23
CA GLN A 108 9.17 3.28 -9.70
C GLN A 108 10.18 4.28 -10.28
N ARG A 109 10.36 5.44 -9.65
CA ARG A 109 11.35 6.43 -10.07
C ARG A 109 12.78 6.01 -9.79
N PHE A 110 13.01 5.12 -8.83
CA PHE A 110 14.33 4.55 -8.55
C PHE A 110 14.65 3.35 -9.46
N ASP A 111 13.65 2.55 -9.86
CA ASP A 111 13.87 1.42 -10.76
C ASP A 111 14.19 1.85 -12.21
N ASN A 112 13.61 2.96 -12.68
CA ASN A 112 13.76 3.40 -14.08
C ASN A 112 15.21 3.82 -14.45
N PRO A 113 15.95 4.57 -13.61
CA PRO A 113 17.37 4.81 -13.81
C PRO A 113 18.20 3.52 -13.85
N ASP A 114 17.93 2.54 -12.98
CA ASP A 114 18.71 1.30 -12.93
C ASP A 114 18.62 0.53 -14.26
N GLN A 115 17.42 0.40 -14.81
CA GLN A 115 17.22 -0.19 -16.15
C GLN A 115 17.94 0.63 -17.24
N HIS A 116 17.85 1.96 -17.17
CA HIS A 116 18.51 2.82 -18.15
C HIS A 116 20.05 2.72 -18.08
N PHE A 117 20.62 2.58 -16.88
CA PHE A 117 22.05 2.39 -16.69
C PHE A 117 22.52 1.02 -17.18
N GLU A 118 21.73 -0.05 -16.96
CA GLU A 118 22.02 -1.37 -17.53
C GLU A 118 22.04 -1.33 -19.06
N ASP A 119 21.04 -0.70 -19.69
CA ASP A 119 20.98 -0.53 -21.14
C ASP A 119 22.18 0.28 -21.67
N MET A 120 22.52 1.40 -21.02
CA MET A 120 23.66 2.23 -21.40
C MET A 120 24.98 1.46 -21.27
N ASN A 121 25.12 0.64 -20.22
CA ASN A 121 26.30 -0.18 -20.02
C ASN A 121 26.44 -1.26 -21.11
N MET A 122 25.34 -1.91 -21.51
CA MET A 122 25.35 -2.86 -22.63
C MET A 122 25.74 -2.17 -23.95
N GLN A 123 25.21 -0.97 -24.21
CA GLN A 123 25.57 -0.20 -25.41
C GLN A 123 27.05 0.20 -25.42
N LEU A 124 27.60 0.61 -24.28
CA LEU A 124 29.02 0.94 -24.15
C LEU A 124 29.90 -0.29 -24.40
N GLN A 125 29.47 -1.47 -23.93
CA GLN A 125 30.19 -2.71 -24.18
C GLN A 125 30.19 -3.11 -25.66
N ASP A 126 29.04 -2.99 -26.34
CA ASP A 126 28.94 -3.25 -27.78
C ASP A 126 29.81 -2.27 -28.59
N MET A 127 29.77 -0.98 -28.27
CA MET A 127 30.65 0.01 -28.90
C MET A 127 32.13 -0.29 -28.67
N SER A 128 32.52 -0.77 -27.49
CA SER A 128 33.90 -1.16 -27.23
C SER A 128 34.35 -2.30 -28.14
N VAL A 129 33.53 -3.33 -28.30
CA VAL A 129 33.84 -4.47 -29.20
C VAL A 129 33.93 -3.99 -30.65
N GLN A 130 33.00 -3.15 -31.09
CA GLN A 130 33.02 -2.60 -32.45
C GLN A 130 34.28 -1.75 -32.72
N LEU A 131 34.75 -0.98 -31.74
CA LEU A 131 35.98 -0.20 -31.84
C LEU A 131 37.21 -1.12 -31.93
N ASP A 132 37.25 -2.20 -31.16
CA ASP A 132 38.32 -3.20 -31.23
C ASP A 132 38.37 -3.89 -32.61
N ASP A 133 37.21 -4.27 -33.14
CA ASP A 133 37.09 -4.88 -34.47
C ASP A 133 37.53 -3.90 -35.57
N LEU A 134 37.13 -2.63 -35.47
CA LEU A 134 37.57 -1.59 -36.40
C LEU A 134 39.08 -1.37 -36.34
N ASN A 135 39.66 -1.34 -35.13
CA ASN A 135 41.09 -1.17 -34.95
C ASN A 135 41.86 -2.36 -35.57
N GLN A 136 41.41 -3.60 -35.35
CA GLN A 136 42.00 -4.79 -35.96
C GLN A 136 41.89 -4.76 -37.50
N ALA A 137 40.76 -4.32 -38.05
CA ALA A 137 40.59 -4.20 -39.49
C ALA A 137 41.52 -3.16 -40.10
N LEU A 138 41.69 -2.01 -39.45
CA LEU A 138 42.63 -0.96 -39.88
C LEU A 138 44.08 -1.46 -39.87
N GLU A 139 44.51 -2.14 -38.81
CA GLU A 139 45.83 -2.77 -38.74
C GLU A 139 46.06 -3.77 -39.89
N ALA A 140 45.05 -4.56 -40.23
CA ALA A 140 45.12 -5.51 -41.33
C ALA A 140 45.29 -4.78 -42.68
N VAL A 141 44.56 -3.69 -42.91
CA VAL A 141 44.67 -2.86 -44.11
C VAL A 141 46.07 -2.26 -44.24
N ASP A 142 46.61 -1.68 -43.18
CA ASP A 142 47.94 -1.07 -43.18
C ASP A 142 49.06 -2.10 -43.42
N CYS A 143 48.97 -3.26 -42.75
CA CYS A 143 49.87 -4.38 -42.98
C CYS A 143 49.80 -4.88 -44.42
N ASN A 144 48.59 -4.99 -44.97
CA ASN A 144 48.36 -5.46 -46.33
C ASN A 144 48.86 -4.48 -47.39
N ALA A 145 48.64 -3.17 -47.18
CA ALA A 145 49.19 -2.14 -48.05
C ALA A 145 50.72 -2.23 -48.10
N SER A 146 51.35 -2.32 -46.93
CA SER A 146 52.81 -2.48 -46.80
C SER A 146 53.32 -3.76 -47.46
N ALA A 147 52.64 -4.90 -47.23
CA ALA A 147 53.01 -6.18 -47.82
C ALA A 147 52.89 -6.16 -49.36
N ARG A 148 51.83 -5.57 -49.91
CA ARG A 148 51.64 -5.41 -51.36
C ARG A 148 52.73 -4.56 -51.98
N LEU A 149 53.10 -3.45 -51.35
CA LEU A 149 54.20 -2.60 -51.82
C LEU A 149 55.53 -3.37 -51.83
N ASN A 150 55.86 -4.07 -50.75
CA ASN A 150 57.07 -4.90 -50.69
C ASN A 150 57.09 -5.99 -51.76
N ASN A 151 55.97 -6.70 -51.94
CA ASN A 151 55.83 -7.75 -52.95
C ASN A 151 55.94 -7.20 -54.37
N SER A 152 55.46 -5.97 -54.64
CA SER A 152 55.60 -5.32 -55.94
C SER A 152 57.06 -5.07 -56.31
N LEU A 153 57.93 -4.89 -55.33
CA LEU A 153 59.36 -4.63 -55.50
C LEU A 153 60.22 -5.91 -55.48
N ALA A 154 59.67 -7.03 -55.01
CA ALA A 154 60.39 -8.30 -54.82
C ALA A 154 60.86 -8.97 -56.14
N SER A 155 62.14 -9.36 -56.19
CA SER A 155 62.70 -10.20 -57.28
C SER A 155 62.33 -11.68 -57.10
N ALA A 156 62.68 -12.54 -58.08
CA ALA A 156 62.29 -13.96 -58.11
C ALA A 156 62.59 -14.74 -56.80
N ASP A 157 63.73 -14.45 -56.19
CA ASP A 157 64.20 -15.10 -54.95
C ASP A 157 64.01 -14.24 -53.68
N SER A 158 63.42 -13.05 -53.82
CA SER A 158 63.12 -12.19 -52.68
C SER A 158 62.00 -12.77 -51.83
N ARG A 159 62.08 -12.57 -50.51
CA ARG A 159 61.06 -13.05 -49.58
C ARG A 159 59.75 -12.28 -49.79
N LEU A 160 58.68 -13.00 -50.10
CA LEU A 160 57.34 -12.45 -50.18
C LEU A 160 56.77 -12.25 -48.76
N SER A 161 56.05 -11.14 -48.59
CA SER A 161 55.33 -10.80 -47.37
C SER A 161 53.89 -11.30 -47.46
N PRO A 162 53.41 -12.14 -46.51
CA PRO A 162 52.02 -12.56 -46.48
C PRO A 162 51.10 -11.38 -46.19
N LEU A 163 49.92 -11.40 -46.81
CA LEU A 163 48.84 -10.51 -46.42
C LEU A 163 48.10 -11.12 -45.22
N ARG A 164 47.49 -10.27 -44.41
CA ARG A 164 46.54 -10.61 -43.36
C ARG A 164 45.15 -10.80 -43.94
N THR A 165 44.39 -11.71 -43.35
CA THR A 165 42.97 -11.95 -43.63
C THR A 165 42.08 -10.82 -43.10
N ALA A 166 40.78 -10.89 -43.36
CA ALA A 166 39.79 -9.97 -42.81
C ALA A 166 39.74 -9.99 -41.26
N GLN A 167 40.19 -11.09 -40.64
CA GLN A 167 40.31 -11.25 -39.18
C GLN A 167 41.69 -10.82 -38.65
N ASN A 168 42.44 -10.01 -39.41
CA ASN A 168 43.77 -9.52 -39.05
C ASN A 168 44.81 -10.63 -38.74
N GLN A 169 44.67 -11.81 -39.36
CA GLN A 169 45.55 -12.96 -39.14
C GLN A 169 46.42 -13.26 -40.36
N TYR A 170 47.66 -13.70 -40.15
CA TYR A 170 48.51 -14.18 -41.24
C TYR A 170 48.02 -15.52 -41.78
N VAL A 171 47.95 -15.65 -43.10
CA VAL A 171 47.58 -16.90 -43.75
C VAL A 171 48.70 -17.93 -43.63
N THR A 172 48.36 -19.13 -43.16
CA THR A 172 49.30 -20.26 -43.06
C THR A 172 49.62 -20.83 -44.44
N GLY A 173 50.85 -21.32 -44.64
CA GLY A 173 51.27 -21.89 -45.92
C GLY A 173 51.52 -20.87 -47.04
N PHE A 174 51.67 -19.58 -46.71
CA PHE A 174 52.03 -18.56 -47.68
C PHE A 174 53.43 -18.83 -48.29
N PRO A 175 53.60 -18.75 -49.63
CA PRO A 175 54.87 -19.06 -50.28
C PRO A 175 55.95 -18.04 -49.91
N GLY A 176 57.14 -18.54 -49.60
CA GLY A 176 58.26 -17.69 -49.18
C GLY A 176 58.85 -16.82 -50.29
N THR A 177 58.78 -17.24 -51.56
CA THR A 177 59.34 -16.52 -52.74
C THR A 177 58.43 -16.64 -53.95
N LEU A 178 58.68 -15.84 -54.99
CA LEU A 178 57.91 -15.90 -56.25
C LEU A 178 58.07 -17.25 -56.95
N SER A 179 59.26 -17.86 -56.91
CA SER A 179 59.48 -19.21 -57.45
C SER A 179 58.72 -20.29 -56.69
N CYS A 180 58.55 -20.14 -55.36
CA CYS A 180 57.70 -21.05 -54.59
C CYS A 180 56.22 -20.88 -54.95
N LEU A 181 55.79 -19.65 -55.22
CA LEU A 181 54.42 -19.34 -55.65
C LEU A 181 54.08 -19.99 -57.00
N ASP A 182 55.02 -19.96 -57.96
CA ASP A 182 54.85 -20.58 -59.29
C ASP A 182 54.76 -22.11 -59.26
N ARG A 183 55.27 -22.73 -58.20
CA ARG A 183 55.30 -24.19 -58.03
C ARG A 183 54.16 -24.73 -57.17
N LEU A 184 53.23 -23.88 -56.73
CA LEU A 184 52.11 -24.33 -55.90
C LEU A 184 51.16 -25.24 -56.69
N ASN A 185 50.68 -26.29 -56.02
CA ASN A 185 49.64 -27.16 -56.57
C ASN A 185 48.24 -26.54 -56.39
N THR A 186 47.24 -27.12 -57.06
CA THR A 186 45.85 -26.67 -57.03
C THR A 186 45.26 -26.57 -55.62
N ASN A 187 45.60 -27.52 -54.72
CA ASN A 187 45.06 -27.53 -53.37
C ASN A 187 45.60 -26.35 -52.54
N ASN A 188 46.90 -26.07 -52.65
CA ASN A 188 47.55 -24.97 -51.94
C ASN A 188 47.08 -23.60 -52.46
N VAL A 189 46.93 -23.44 -53.78
CA VAL A 189 46.39 -22.20 -54.37
C VAL A 189 44.94 -21.97 -53.94
N ASN A 190 44.10 -23.02 -53.95
CA ASN A 190 42.71 -22.91 -53.49
C ASN A 190 42.62 -22.58 -52.00
N ALA A 191 43.48 -23.16 -51.16
CA ALA A 191 43.53 -22.86 -49.73
C ALA A 191 43.88 -21.38 -49.49
N LEU A 192 44.85 -20.84 -50.23
CA LEU A 192 45.21 -19.42 -50.13
C LEU A 192 44.11 -18.50 -50.66
N LEU A 193 43.47 -18.83 -51.79
CA LEU A 193 42.35 -18.06 -52.31
C LEU A 193 41.16 -18.06 -51.34
N ALA A 194 40.84 -19.22 -50.74
CA ALA A 194 39.80 -19.33 -49.73
C ALA A 194 40.13 -18.50 -48.47
N ALA A 195 41.37 -18.54 -48.00
CA ALA A 195 41.82 -17.76 -46.84
C ALA A 195 41.71 -16.24 -47.06
N TYR A 196 41.87 -15.77 -48.31
CA TYR A 196 41.69 -14.37 -48.70
C TYR A 196 40.28 -14.06 -49.23
N THR A 197 39.31 -14.97 -49.10
CA THR A 197 37.94 -14.82 -49.60
C THR A 197 37.87 -14.45 -51.09
N LEU A 198 38.76 -15.03 -51.89
CA LEU A 198 38.82 -14.83 -53.35
C LEU A 198 38.16 -16.00 -54.09
N PRO A 199 37.52 -15.76 -55.25
CA PRO A 199 36.95 -16.82 -56.06
C PRO A 199 38.00 -17.84 -56.52
N ALA A 200 37.71 -19.13 -56.34
CA ALA A 200 38.57 -20.25 -56.72
C ALA A 200 38.21 -20.87 -58.08
N GLU A 201 37.56 -20.10 -58.96
CA GLU A 201 37.13 -20.56 -60.29
C GLU A 201 38.24 -20.42 -61.35
N GLY A 202 38.14 -21.22 -62.42
CA GLY A 202 39.07 -21.21 -63.55
C GLY A 202 40.18 -22.26 -63.50
N ALA A 203 41.09 -22.22 -64.46
CA ALA A 203 42.26 -23.11 -64.50
C ALA A 203 43.32 -22.73 -63.44
N LEU A 204 44.24 -23.65 -63.11
CA LEU A 204 45.30 -23.39 -62.11
C LEU A 204 46.10 -22.11 -62.40
N ALA A 205 46.40 -21.84 -63.68
CA ALA A 205 47.13 -20.66 -64.08
C ALA A 205 46.35 -19.37 -63.79
N GLU A 206 45.04 -19.35 -64.03
CA GLU A 206 44.17 -18.20 -63.77
C GLU A 206 44.00 -17.93 -62.28
N ARG A 207 43.87 -18.99 -61.47
CA ARG A 207 43.83 -18.90 -60.01
C ARG A 207 45.13 -18.36 -59.43
N THR A 208 46.27 -18.86 -59.93
CA THR A 208 47.61 -18.41 -59.51
C THR A 208 47.84 -16.96 -59.91
N LEU A 209 47.42 -16.57 -61.12
CA LEU A 209 47.48 -15.19 -61.59
C LEU A 209 46.61 -14.25 -60.73
N ARG A 210 45.40 -14.68 -60.35
CA ARG A 210 44.52 -13.94 -59.44
C ARG A 210 45.16 -13.73 -58.07
N LEU A 211 45.77 -14.78 -57.51
CA LEU A 211 46.52 -14.69 -56.25
C LEU A 211 47.72 -13.74 -56.37
N LYS A 212 48.53 -13.86 -57.43
CA LYS A 212 49.67 -12.96 -57.70
C LYS A 212 49.25 -11.49 -57.77
N LYS A 213 48.17 -11.18 -58.49
CA LYS A 213 47.63 -9.81 -58.57
C LYS A 213 47.17 -9.31 -57.21
N PHE A 214 46.47 -10.14 -56.44
CA PHE A 214 45.95 -9.77 -55.11
C PHE A 214 47.05 -9.44 -54.09
N ILE A 215 48.16 -10.18 -54.12
CA ILE A 215 49.29 -9.97 -53.20
C ILE A 215 50.26 -8.85 -53.66
N GLY A 216 49.99 -8.20 -54.79
CA GLY A 216 50.74 -7.02 -55.26
C GLY A 216 51.83 -7.29 -56.30
N ILE A 217 51.87 -8.47 -56.95
CA ILE A 217 52.85 -8.73 -58.02
C ILE A 217 52.48 -7.95 -59.28
N THR A 218 53.42 -7.14 -59.77
CA THR A 218 53.25 -6.26 -60.93
C THR A 218 53.20 -7.03 -62.25
N ALA A 219 52.48 -6.49 -63.25
CA ALA A 219 52.30 -7.09 -64.57
C ALA A 219 53.61 -7.39 -65.35
N ALA A 220 54.71 -6.67 -65.05
CA ALA A 220 56.03 -6.98 -65.60
C ALA A 220 56.61 -8.32 -65.11
N ARG A 221 55.99 -8.97 -64.11
CA ARG A 221 56.43 -10.20 -63.44
C ARG A 221 55.29 -11.24 -63.34
N LEU A 222 54.19 -11.05 -64.07
CA LEU A 222 53.06 -11.98 -64.18
C LEU A 222 53.23 -12.88 -65.40
#